data_AF-A0A2R6C446-F1
#
_entry.id   AF-A0A2R6C446-F1
#
_cell.length_a   1.000
_cell.length_b   1.000
_cell.length_c   1.000
_cell.angle_alpha   90.00
_cell.angle_beta   90.00
_cell.angle_gamma   90.00
#
_symmetry.space_group_name_H-M   'P 1'
#
loop_
_entity.id
_entity.type
_entity.pdbx_description
1 polymer ?
#
loop_
_entity_poly.entity_id
_entity_poly.type
_entity_poly.pdbx_seq_one_letter_code
_entity_poly.pdbx_strand_id
1 'polypeptide(L)'
;MAGKVTSIKVDPELWMAAKLLAVRRGITLKAMIESLLRAEIEADSSGGGMMRVSKGHLKSLEERRKRREHPFVILSEKSAVELVREARGG
;
A
#
# COMPACT_ATOMS: atom_id res chain seq x y z
N MET A 1 9.55 26.64 -6.32
CA MET A 1 9.22 26.70 -4.87
C MET A 1 10.46 26.29 -4.10
N ALA A 2 10.98 27.16 -3.21
CA ALA A 2 12.14 26.83 -2.41
C ALA A 2 11.78 25.71 -1.42
N GLY A 3 12.33 24.51 -1.64
CA GLY A 3 12.10 23.38 -0.75
C GLY A 3 12.81 23.60 0.59
N LYS A 4 12.16 23.21 1.69
CA LYS A 4 12.82 23.19 3.01
C LYS A 4 13.91 22.12 2.99
N VAL A 5 15.15 22.51 3.30
CA VAL A 5 16.27 21.57 3.40
C VAL A 5 16.19 20.88 4.76
N THR A 6 16.32 19.56 4.77
CA THR A 6 16.39 18.74 5.99
C THR A 6 17.60 17.84 5.88
N SER A 7 18.43 17.85 6.93
CA SER A 7 19.64 17.05 7.01
C SER A 7 19.38 15.84 7.89
N ILE A 8 19.67 14.64 7.37
CA ILE A 8 19.61 13.38 8.10
C ILE A 8 20.98 12.71 8.07
N LYS A 9 21.39 12.12 9.18
CA LYS A 9 22.58 11.25 9.22
C LYS A 9 22.14 9.86 8.77
N VAL A 10 22.82 9.32 7.78
CA VAL A 10 22.55 7.99 7.21
C VAL A 10 23.88 7.25 7.15
N ASP A 11 23.82 5.94 7.38
CA ASP A 11 24.95 5.06 7.15
C ASP A 11 25.50 5.24 5.71
N PRO A 12 26.83 5.40 5.53
CA PRO A 12 27.41 5.66 4.21
C PRO A 12 27.21 4.54 3.20
N GLU A 13 27.26 3.27 3.64
CA GLU A 13 27.10 2.12 2.76
C GLU A 13 25.66 1.98 2.28
N LEU A 14 24.70 2.15 3.20
CA LEU A 14 23.28 2.20 2.89
C LEU A 14 22.96 3.34 1.91
N TRP A 15 23.56 4.52 2.12
CA TRP A 15 23.35 5.67 1.26
C TRP A 15 23.86 5.42 -0.17
N MET A 16 25.00 4.76 -0.29
CA MET A 16 25.54 4.35 -1.59
C MET A 16 24.64 3.33 -2.27
N ALA A 17 24.21 2.28 -1.55
CA ALA A 17 23.32 1.25 -2.07
C ALA A 17 21.98 1.85 -2.55
N ALA A 18 21.41 2.78 -1.79
CA ALA A 18 20.18 3.48 -2.15
C ALA A 18 20.33 4.32 -3.43
N LYS A 19 21.45 5.01 -3.62
CA LYS A 19 21.75 5.75 -4.86
C LYS A 19 21.79 4.82 -6.07
N LEU A 20 22.52 3.70 -5.96
CA LEU A 20 22.61 2.72 -7.04
C LEU A 20 21.24 2.15 -7.39
N LEU A 21 20.40 1.88 -6.38
CA LEU A 21 19.03 1.42 -6.58
C LEU A 21 18.17 2.45 -7.32
N ALA A 22 18.27 3.72 -6.94
CA ALA A 22 17.53 4.81 -7.59
C ALA A 22 17.90 4.92 -9.08
N VAL A 23 19.20 4.85 -9.40
CA VAL A 23 19.72 4.85 -10.77
C VAL A 23 19.17 3.65 -11.56
N ARG A 24 19.24 2.43 -11.00
CA ARG A 24 18.71 1.21 -11.63
C ARG A 24 17.21 1.30 -11.93
N ARG A 25 16.46 2.02 -11.08
CA ARG A 25 15.01 2.24 -11.24
C ARG A 25 14.66 3.43 -12.12
N GLY A 26 15.65 4.18 -12.62
CA GLY A 26 15.41 5.37 -13.45
C GLY A 26 14.73 6.52 -12.71
N ILE A 27 14.85 6.59 -11.38
CA ILE A 27 14.23 7.62 -10.54
C ILE A 27 15.28 8.36 -9.71
N THR A 28 14.93 9.56 -9.22
CA THR A 28 15.81 10.28 -8.30
C THR A 28 15.75 9.69 -6.89
N LEU A 29 16.87 9.76 -6.16
CA LEU A 29 16.92 9.34 -4.76
C LEU A 29 15.88 10.07 -3.90
N LYS A 30 15.67 11.37 -4.16
CA LYS A 30 14.64 12.18 -3.51
C LYS A 30 13.25 11.59 -3.73
N ALA A 31 12.87 11.32 -4.98
CA ALA A 31 11.55 10.75 -5.30
C ALA A 31 11.36 9.38 -4.65
N MET A 32 12.43 8.56 -4.60
CA MET A 32 12.40 7.28 -3.92
C MET A 32 12.15 7.44 -2.41
N ILE A 33 12.88 8.34 -1.74
CA ILE A 33 12.70 8.61 -0.31
C ILE A 33 11.30 9.16 -0.02
N GLU A 34 10.82 10.13 -0.80
CA GLU A 34 9.47 10.67 -0.62
C GLU A 34 8.39 9.61 -0.82
N SER A 35 8.56 8.71 -1.79
CA SER A 35 7.61 7.61 -2.02
C SER A 35 7.61 6.62 -0.85
N LEU A 36 8.77 6.29 -0.29
CA LEU A 36 8.87 5.38 0.85
C LEU A 36 8.27 6.00 2.11
N LEU A 37 8.57 7.27 2.39
CA LEU A 37 7.98 7.99 3.52
C LEU A 37 6.46 8.08 3.40
N ARG A 38 5.94 8.35 2.20
CA ARG A 38 4.48 8.34 1.97
C ARG A 38 3.89 6.96 2.19
N ALA A 39 4.50 5.91 1.65
CA ALA A 39 4.02 4.55 1.83
C ALA A 39 3.98 4.15 3.31
N GLU A 40 5.01 4.51 4.08
CA GLU A 40 5.08 4.25 5.52
C GLU A 40 4.00 5.02 6.29
N ILE A 41 3.85 6.32 6.02
CA ILE A 41 2.82 7.16 6.66
C ILE A 41 1.42 6.67 6.28
N GLU A 42 1.19 6.27 5.04
CA GLU A 42 -0.08 5.73 4.60
C GLU A 42 -0.37 4.37 5.23
N ALA A 43 0.64 3.52 5.42
CA ALA A 43 0.51 2.25 6.11
C ALA A 43 0.14 2.47 7.59
N ASP A 44 0.80 3.40 8.28
CA ASP A 44 0.53 3.75 9.68
C ASP A 44 -0.84 4.43 9.86
N SER A 45 -1.18 5.37 8.98
CA SER A 45 -2.50 6.04 8.95
C SER A 45 -3.66 5.09 8.65
N SER A 46 -3.36 3.91 8.10
CA SER A 46 -4.34 2.86 7.83
C SER A 46 -4.53 1.89 9.00
N GLY A 47 -3.92 2.19 10.18
CA GLY A 47 -4.21 1.64 11.49
C GLY A 47 -4.75 0.21 11.45
N GLY A 48 -3.87 -0.78 11.24
CA GLY A 48 -4.22 -2.20 11.32
C GLY A 48 -5.47 -2.60 10.52
N GLY A 49 -5.32 -2.86 9.22
CA GLY A 49 -6.20 -3.82 8.54
C GLY A 49 -7.22 -3.29 7.53
N MET A 50 -7.05 -2.10 6.94
CA MET A 50 -7.84 -1.73 5.74
C MET A 50 -6.97 -1.32 4.56
N MET A 51 -6.95 -2.19 3.54
CA MET A 51 -6.38 -1.93 2.22
C MET A 51 -7.07 -0.73 1.57
N ARG A 52 -6.32 0.35 1.25
CA ARG A 52 -6.83 1.47 0.45
C ARG A 52 -7.11 1.00 -0.98
N VAL A 53 -8.37 0.71 -1.28
CA VAL A 53 -8.81 0.33 -2.62
C VAL A 53 -9.12 1.60 -3.43
N SER A 54 -8.39 1.81 -4.53
CA SER A 54 -8.70 2.89 -5.47
C SER A 54 -9.99 2.60 -6.24
N LYS A 55 -10.69 3.64 -6.73
CA LYS A 55 -11.86 3.46 -7.62
C LYS A 55 -11.54 2.64 -8.87
N GLY A 56 -10.31 2.73 -9.38
CA GLY A 56 -9.84 1.92 -10.50
C GLY A 56 -9.75 0.43 -10.18
N HIS A 57 -9.28 0.09 -8.97
CA HIS A 57 -9.23 -1.30 -8.50
C HIS A 57 -10.64 -1.87 -8.27
N LEU A 58 -11.59 -1.07 -7.78
CA LEU A 58 -12.99 -1.52 -7.67
C LEU A 58 -13.60 -1.84 -9.05
N LYS A 59 -13.35 -0.97 -10.03
CA LYS A 59 -13.89 -1.14 -11.38
C LYS A 59 -13.39 -2.43 -12.04
N SER A 60 -12.12 -2.79 -11.86
CA SER A 60 -11.58 -4.04 -12.41
C SER A 60 -12.18 -5.28 -11.74
N LEU A 61 -12.45 -5.23 -10.44
CA LEU A 61 -13.14 -6.32 -9.72
C LEU A 61 -14.60 -6.48 -10.17
N GLU A 62 -15.31 -5.38 -10.42
CA GLU A 62 -16.67 -5.40 -10.97
C GLU A 62 -16.72 -5.99 -12.38
N GLU A 63 -15.78 -5.63 -13.25
CA GLU A 63 -15.70 -6.17 -14.61
C GLU A 63 -15.45 -7.68 -14.62
N ARG A 64 -14.60 -8.19 -13.72
CA ARG A 64 -14.37 -9.63 -13.55
C ARG A 64 -15.62 -10.33 -13.04
N ARG A 65 -16.35 -9.73 -12.10
CA ARG A 65 -17.64 -10.26 -11.63
C ARG A 65 -18.69 -10.33 -12.74
N LYS A 66 -18.74 -9.34 -13.64
CA LYS A 66 -19.62 -9.36 -14.83
C LYS A 66 -19.31 -10.53 -15.78
N ARG A 67 -18.05 -10.97 -15.82
CA ARG A 67 -17.59 -12.12 -16.61
C ARG A 67 -17.80 -13.48 -15.89
N ARG A 68 -18.55 -13.50 -14.78
CA ARG A 68 -18.74 -14.67 -13.89
C ARG A 68 -17.44 -15.21 -13.28
N GLU A 69 -16.39 -14.40 -13.23
CA GLU A 69 -15.20 -14.72 -12.44
C GLU A 69 -15.46 -14.34 -10.98
N HIS A 70 -14.92 -15.10 -10.04
CA HIS A 70 -14.97 -14.79 -8.60
C HIS A 70 -13.68 -14.07 -8.20
N PRO A 71 -13.66 -12.73 -8.16
CA PRO A 71 -12.41 -11.97 -8.04
C PRO A 71 -11.77 -12.05 -6.65
N PHE A 72 -12.51 -12.50 -5.63
CA PHE A 72 -11.97 -12.88 -4.33
C PHE A 72 -12.85 -13.97 -3.70
N VAL A 73 -12.24 -14.73 -2.79
CA VAL A 73 -12.90 -15.73 -1.95
C VAL A 73 -12.52 -15.41 -0.51
N ILE A 74 -13.52 -15.38 0.37
CA ILE A 74 -13.27 -15.19 1.81
C ILE A 74 -12.78 -16.54 2.35
N LEU A 75 -11.50 -16.62 2.69
CA LEU A 75 -10.95 -17.75 3.41
C LEU A 75 -11.14 -17.50 4.90
N SER A 76 -12.12 -18.19 5.49
CA SER A 76 -12.37 -18.17 6.92
C SER A 76 -12.74 -19.57 7.37
N GLU A 77 -12.31 -19.94 8.57
CA GLU A 77 -12.75 -21.17 9.24
C GLU A 77 -14.24 -21.10 9.62
N LYS A 78 -14.78 -19.88 9.72
CA LYS A 78 -16.20 -19.63 9.98
C LYS A 78 -16.97 -19.45 8.68
N SER A 79 -18.21 -19.91 8.67
CA SER A 79 -19.11 -19.70 7.55
C SER A 79 -19.41 -18.21 7.35
N ALA A 80 -19.71 -17.82 6.10
CA ALA A 80 -20.09 -16.43 5.78
C ALA A 80 -21.27 -15.92 6.63
N VAL A 81 -22.16 -16.81 7.06
CA VAL A 81 -23.30 -16.49 7.92
C VAL A 81 -22.88 -16.17 9.35
N GLU A 82 -21.92 -16.92 9.90
CA GLU A 82 -21.37 -16.69 11.25
C GLU A 82 -20.63 -15.35 11.31
N LEU A 83 -19.82 -15.04 10.30
CA LEU A 83 -19.12 -13.75 10.19
C LEU A 83 -20.11 -12.57 10.19
N VAL A 84 -21.24 -12.70 9.49
CA VAL A 84 -22.27 -11.65 9.44
C VAL A 84 -23.04 -11.53 10.76
N ARG A 85 -23.25 -12.64 11.49
CA ARG A 85 -23.91 -12.62 12.81
C ARG A 85 -23.04 -11.92 13.85
N GLU A 86 -21.75 -12.21 13.89
CA GLU A 86 -20.80 -11.56 14.81
C GLU A 86 -20.75 -10.04 14.60
N ALA A 87 -20.77 -9.59 13.34
CA ALA A 87 -20.76 -8.16 13.02
C ALA A 87 -22.07 -7.42 13.36
N ARG A 88 -23.21 -8.12 13.51
CA ARG A 88 -24.52 -7.54 13.83
C ARG A 88 -24.89 -7.63 15.31
N GLY A 89 -24.17 -8.44 16.09
CA GLY A 89 -24.43 -8.66 17.51
C GLY A 89 -23.63 -7.75 18.46
N GLY A 90 -22.92 -6.75 17.91
CA GLY A 90 -22.20 -5.71 18.66
C GLY A 90 -22.96 -4.39 18.70
#